data_AF-A0AA95NCG9-F1
#
_entry.id   AF-A0AA95NCG9-F1
#
_cell.length_a   1.000
_cell.length_b   1.000
_cell.length_c   1.000
_cell.angle_alpha   90.00
_cell.angle_beta   90.00
_cell.angle_gamma   90.00
#
_symmetry.space_group_name_H-M   'P 1'
#
loop_
_entity.id
_entity.type
_entity.pdbx_description
1 polymer ?
#
loop_
_entity_poly.entity_id
_entity_poly.type
_entity_poly.pdbx_seq_one_letter_code
_entity_poly.pdbx_strand_id
1 'polypeptide(L)'
;MSSCKQKWTLAVGALIIVIGLFSASRMSGADLEIEQITQYSRNAPSDLSPLFFGKSASTPLLEKGENSWVGEIQLGLGTKVPFQVNLDESDLEASKLILDRNCDGEFTEQVITSSSVRENNKTKNQTISFKTSINTEYADLGAGREIGITLYVNLSADGKMDSQARFVGDLFVATQVALQGIHHDIILTDMNHDGLFTEQDQWLVKRSSDKGTAVRRFGRALSDFFWVGEKAYKISLADAYPSKLSVTEFDPGMTKTQDAINRDPQYADRKAKRAEAPLEFSHDIETAIERAKTNGQRYFLDFETDWCGPCKQMDKWVYSAADVVKAAESIVCIKVDGDLNEELAAQNKVNGYPTGILFSAEGKELKRFVGYQSVEEMKRFFDTDENGN
;
A
#
# COMPACT_ATOMS: atom_id res chain seq x y z
N MET A 1 26.04 -1.76 28.35
CA MET A 1 25.68 -2.67 29.48
C MET A 1 24.17 -2.85 29.47
N SER A 2 23.66 -4.02 29.86
CA SER A 2 22.22 -4.30 30.12
C SER A 2 21.20 -3.74 29.11
N SER A 3 20.84 -4.53 28.09
CA SER A 3 19.72 -4.23 27.18
C SER A 3 18.38 -4.11 27.92
N CYS A 4 17.56 -3.11 27.57
CA CYS A 4 16.24 -2.88 28.18
C CYS A 4 15.23 -4.00 27.83
N LYS A 5 15.14 -5.04 28.69
CA LYS A 5 14.33 -6.25 28.43
C LYS A 5 13.34 -6.67 29.54
N GLN A 6 13.23 -5.96 30.66
CA GLN A 6 12.30 -6.30 31.74
C GLN A 6 11.81 -5.06 32.50
N LYS A 7 10.49 -4.76 32.45
CA LYS A 7 9.66 -4.21 33.56
C LYS A 7 8.20 -3.79 33.24
N TRP A 8 7.62 -4.12 32.08
CA TRP A 8 6.20 -3.81 31.80
C TRP A 8 5.36 -5.06 31.52
N THR A 9 4.45 -5.41 32.45
CA THR A 9 3.41 -6.45 32.28
C THR A 9 2.30 -6.23 33.30
N LEU A 10 1.05 -6.56 32.94
CA LEU A 10 -0.21 -6.32 33.67
C LEU A 10 -0.66 -4.84 33.68
N ALA A 11 -1.95 -4.50 33.55
CA ALA A 11 -3.16 -5.33 33.52
C ALA A 11 -4.00 -5.13 32.23
N VAL A 12 -5.03 -5.97 32.03
CA VAL A 12 -5.85 -6.06 30.80
C VAL A 12 -7.35 -6.06 31.11
N GLY A 13 -8.14 -5.36 30.27
CA GLY A 13 -9.61 -5.44 30.14
C GLY A 13 -10.09 -4.40 29.13
N ALA A 14 -10.63 -4.73 27.94
CA ALA A 14 -11.99 -5.25 27.65
C ALA A 14 -13.10 -4.19 27.94
N LEU A 15 -14.12 -3.96 27.10
CA LEU A 15 -14.89 -4.92 26.28
C LEU A 15 -15.88 -4.24 25.25
N ILE A 16 -16.07 -4.82 24.04
CA ILE A 16 -17.24 -4.76 23.07
C ILE A 16 -17.61 -3.41 22.36
N ILE A 17 -17.61 -3.21 21.00
CA ILE A 17 -18.41 -3.60 19.78
C ILE A 17 -19.74 -2.80 19.51
N VAL A 18 -20.06 -2.58 18.21
CA VAL A 18 -21.34 -2.13 17.52
C VAL A 18 -21.39 -0.62 17.19
N ILE A 19 -21.25 -0.07 15.96
CA ILE A 19 -21.79 -0.28 14.57
C ILE A 19 -22.98 0.65 14.22
N GLY A 20 -22.92 1.35 13.07
CA GLY A 20 -24.03 2.08 12.40
C GLY A 20 -23.68 3.53 11.99
N LEU A 21 -23.11 3.82 10.82
CA LEU A 21 -23.70 3.95 9.46
C LEU A 21 -24.74 5.07 9.27
N PHE A 22 -24.43 6.03 8.37
CA PHE A 22 -25.25 6.31 7.17
C PHE A 22 -24.45 7.04 6.05
N SER A 23 -24.87 6.86 4.79
CA SER A 23 -24.32 7.46 3.54
C SER A 23 -24.46 9.00 3.55
N ALA A 24 -23.56 9.86 3.05
CA ALA A 24 -22.93 9.97 1.71
C ALA A 24 -23.94 10.24 0.57
N SER A 25 -23.58 10.70 -0.63
CA SER A 25 -22.28 11.22 -1.14
C SER A 25 -22.44 12.71 -1.50
N ARG A 26 -21.70 13.43 -2.36
CA ARG A 26 -20.53 13.27 -3.29
C ARG A 26 -19.88 14.70 -3.33
N MET A 27 -18.75 15.06 -3.95
CA MET A 27 -17.94 14.53 -5.06
C MET A 27 -16.42 14.59 -4.71
N SER A 28 -15.56 14.74 -5.72
CA SER A 28 -14.09 14.63 -5.73
C SER A 28 -13.32 15.93 -5.39
N GLY A 29 -12.05 15.89 -4.95
CA GLY A 29 -11.25 14.73 -4.53
C GLY A 29 -10.22 14.18 -5.54
N ALA A 30 -9.39 15.04 -6.17
CA ALA A 30 -8.22 14.59 -6.95
C ALA A 30 -7.04 15.61 -6.95
N ASP A 31 -7.29 16.87 -7.28
CA ASP A 31 -6.26 17.75 -7.87
C ASP A 31 -5.39 18.58 -6.89
N LEU A 32 -5.44 18.34 -5.57
CA LEU A 32 -4.83 19.23 -4.57
C LEU A 32 -3.62 18.68 -3.78
N GLU A 33 -3.23 17.42 -3.95
CA GLU A 33 -2.10 16.83 -3.19
C GLU A 33 -0.73 16.89 -3.90
N ILE A 34 -0.69 17.17 -5.20
CA ILE A 34 0.54 17.08 -6.00
C ILE A 34 1.48 18.29 -5.79
N GLU A 35 0.95 19.48 -5.55
CA GLU A 35 1.75 20.71 -5.58
C GLU A 35 2.67 20.86 -4.35
N GLN A 36 2.18 20.53 -3.15
CA GLN A 36 2.94 20.71 -1.91
C GLN A 36 4.17 19.80 -1.77
N ILE A 37 4.16 18.61 -2.38
CA ILE A 37 5.32 17.70 -2.39
C ILE A 37 6.48 18.33 -3.20
N THR A 38 6.18 19.14 -4.20
CA THR A 38 7.17 19.71 -5.12
C THR A 38 8.06 20.76 -4.44
N GLN A 39 7.59 21.43 -3.39
CA GLN A 39 8.25 22.64 -2.86
C GLN A 39 9.44 22.37 -1.94
N TYR A 40 9.51 21.20 -1.29
CA TYR A 40 10.64 20.80 -0.42
C TYR A 40 11.91 20.42 -1.22
N SER A 41 11.81 20.28 -2.54
CA SER A 41 12.91 19.80 -3.41
C SER A 41 13.99 20.85 -3.74
N ARG A 42 13.76 22.14 -3.46
CA ARG A 42 14.51 23.23 -4.11
C ARG A 42 15.89 23.57 -3.51
N ASN A 43 16.18 23.13 -2.28
CA ASN A 43 17.42 23.47 -1.55
C ASN A 43 18.24 22.24 -1.09
N ALA A 44 17.91 21.03 -1.56
CA ALA A 44 18.75 19.85 -1.32
C ALA A 44 20.03 19.91 -2.19
N PRO A 45 21.16 19.32 -1.75
CA PRO A 45 22.33 19.08 -2.61
C PRO A 45 21.94 18.29 -3.87
N SER A 46 22.79 18.36 -4.90
CA SER A 46 22.49 17.81 -6.24
C SER A 46 22.57 16.27 -6.37
N ASP A 47 22.66 15.56 -5.24
CA ASP A 47 22.60 14.10 -5.17
C ASP A 47 21.22 13.60 -4.71
N LEU A 48 20.75 12.54 -5.38
CA LEU A 48 19.75 11.60 -4.88
C LEU A 48 18.52 12.20 -4.16
N SER A 49 17.74 13.04 -4.85
CA SER A 49 16.44 13.50 -4.36
C SER A 49 15.55 12.30 -3.96
N PRO A 50 15.08 12.20 -2.70
CA PRO A 50 14.44 10.99 -2.20
C PRO A 50 13.07 10.75 -2.83
N LEU A 51 12.87 9.54 -3.34
CA LEU A 51 11.54 8.98 -3.62
C LEU A 51 11.05 8.32 -2.34
N PHE A 52 10.25 9.04 -1.55
CA PHE A 52 9.71 8.54 -0.28
C PHE A 52 8.75 7.36 -0.48
N PHE A 53 9.32 6.15 -0.45
CA PHE A 53 8.60 4.90 -0.25
C PHE A 53 9.01 4.35 1.13
N GLY A 54 8.18 4.66 2.13
CA GLY A 54 8.30 4.14 3.48
C GLY A 54 6.91 4.08 4.11
N LYS A 55 6.63 3.03 4.88
CA LYS A 55 5.45 3.02 5.75
C LYS A 55 5.73 3.95 6.95
N SER A 56 4.70 4.29 7.70
CA SER A 56 4.87 4.82 9.06
C SER A 56 4.61 3.73 10.08
N ALA A 57 5.46 3.62 11.10
CA ALA A 57 5.16 2.85 12.30
C ALA A 57 4.24 3.65 13.22
N SER A 58 3.61 2.97 14.17
CA SER A 58 2.96 3.62 15.32
C SER A 58 3.31 2.91 16.63
N THR A 59 3.23 3.67 17.72
CA THR A 59 3.38 3.20 19.09
C THR A 59 2.20 3.72 19.92
N PRO A 60 1.71 2.96 20.90
CA PRO A 60 0.89 3.52 21.97
C PRO A 60 1.52 4.78 22.58
N LEU A 61 0.65 5.73 22.94
CA LEU A 61 0.94 6.77 23.92
C LEU A 61 0.23 6.45 25.23
N LEU A 62 0.93 6.67 26.34
CA LEU A 62 0.42 6.53 27.70
C LEU A 62 0.54 7.88 28.42
N GLU A 63 -0.54 8.34 29.03
CA GLU A 63 -0.58 9.60 29.78
C GLU A 63 0.23 9.45 31.09
N LYS A 64 1.19 10.36 31.31
CA LYS A 64 2.11 10.39 32.47
C LYS A 64 1.77 11.52 33.45
N GLY A 65 1.03 12.53 32.99
CA GLY A 65 0.55 13.67 33.77
C GLY A 65 -0.14 14.70 32.88
N GLU A 66 -0.57 15.83 33.46
CA GLU A 66 -1.20 16.93 32.70
C GLU A 66 -0.32 17.33 31.50
N ASN A 67 -0.90 17.26 30.31
CA ASN A 67 -0.23 17.54 29.02
C ASN A 67 1.07 16.77 28.75
N SER A 68 1.25 15.60 29.38
CA SER A 68 2.45 14.78 29.25
C SER A 68 2.13 13.32 28.90
N TRP A 69 2.65 12.84 27.78
CA TRP A 69 2.50 11.46 27.31
C TRP A 69 3.86 10.83 27.03
N VAL A 70 4.01 9.56 27.39
CA VAL A 70 5.16 8.74 27.03
C VAL A 70 4.81 7.69 25.98
N GLY A 71 5.77 7.38 25.13
CA GLY A 71 5.71 6.28 24.17
C GLY A 71 7.09 5.67 23.97
N GLU A 72 7.19 4.74 23.01
CA GLU A 72 8.42 4.01 22.77
C GLU A 72 8.67 3.90 21.26
N ILE A 73 9.74 4.52 20.77
CA ILE A 73 10.17 4.31 19.37
C ILE A 73 10.89 2.96 19.33
N GLN A 74 10.21 1.97 18.74
CA GLN A 74 10.85 0.70 18.39
C GLN A 74 11.75 0.93 17.17
N LEU A 75 13.06 0.85 17.40
CA LEU A 75 14.11 0.76 16.40
C LEU A 75 14.66 -0.67 16.34
N GLY A 76 15.68 -0.83 15.50
CA GLY A 76 16.20 -2.13 15.07
C GLY A 76 16.81 -3.04 16.12
N LEU A 77 16.92 -4.33 15.79
CA LEU A 77 17.33 -5.42 16.69
C LEU A 77 16.53 -5.53 18.02
N GLY A 78 15.36 -4.90 18.10
CA GLY A 78 14.58 -4.79 19.34
C GLY A 78 14.97 -3.61 20.23
N THR A 79 15.73 -2.65 19.72
CA THR A 79 16.13 -1.42 20.41
C THR A 79 14.94 -0.52 20.65
N LYS A 80 14.72 -0.16 21.91
CA LYS A 80 13.59 0.65 22.35
C LYS A 80 14.13 1.96 22.87
N VAL A 81 13.70 3.08 22.27
CA VAL A 81 14.01 4.42 22.76
C VAL A 81 12.71 5.01 23.31
N PRO A 82 12.53 5.05 24.64
CA PRO A 82 11.40 5.73 25.24
C PRO A 82 11.44 7.22 24.90
N PHE A 83 10.27 7.85 24.87
CA PHE A 83 10.19 9.29 24.72
C PHE A 83 9.04 9.87 25.54
N GLN A 84 9.15 11.16 25.86
CA GLN A 84 8.10 11.94 26.49
C GLN A 84 7.76 13.13 25.59
N VAL A 85 6.48 13.24 25.18
CA VAL A 85 5.92 14.45 24.58
C VAL A 85 5.22 15.24 25.67
N ASN A 86 5.63 16.50 25.83
CA ASN A 86 4.96 17.49 26.66
C ASN A 86 4.37 18.55 25.73
N LEU A 87 3.05 18.70 25.73
CA LEU A 87 2.39 19.75 24.95
C LEU A 87 2.35 21.07 25.71
N ASP A 88 2.35 22.16 24.95
CA ASP A 88 2.07 23.49 25.46
C ASP A 88 0.71 23.94 24.90
N GLU A 89 -0.33 23.95 25.74
CA GLU A 89 -1.70 24.34 25.34
C GLU A 89 -1.79 25.78 24.81
N SER A 90 -0.83 26.65 25.18
CA SER A 90 -0.84 28.06 24.80
C SER A 90 -0.17 28.32 23.45
N ASP A 91 0.82 27.50 23.08
CA ASP A 91 1.45 27.48 21.77
C ASP A 91 1.91 26.06 21.41
N LEU A 92 1.11 25.36 20.60
CA LEU A 92 1.44 23.99 20.20
C LEU A 92 2.78 23.87 19.43
N GLU A 93 3.27 24.93 18.78
CA GLU A 93 4.60 24.90 18.14
C GLU A 93 5.73 24.85 19.20
N ALA A 94 5.52 25.43 20.38
CA ALA A 94 6.43 25.39 21.53
C ALA A 94 6.42 24.06 22.31
N SER A 95 5.56 23.10 21.91
CA SER A 95 5.54 21.72 22.44
C SER A 95 6.91 21.04 22.33
N LYS A 96 7.17 20.07 23.22
CA LYS A 96 8.49 19.47 23.44
C LYS A 96 8.44 17.95 23.37
N LEU A 97 9.36 17.37 22.63
CA LEU A 97 9.74 15.96 22.68
C LEU A 97 11.05 15.82 23.46
N ILE A 98 11.15 14.81 24.32
CA ILE A 98 12.39 14.39 24.96
C ILE A 98 12.60 12.91 24.61
N LEU A 99 13.78 12.55 24.11
CA LEU A 99 14.17 11.16 23.88
C LEU A 99 15.00 10.66 25.05
N ASP A 100 14.51 9.63 25.74
CA ASP A 100 15.26 8.87 26.74
C ASP A 100 16.24 7.96 25.98
N ARG A 101 17.43 8.49 25.72
CA ARG A 101 18.52 7.85 24.99
C ARG A 101 19.36 6.96 25.90
N ASN A 102 19.41 7.24 27.19
CA ASN A 102 20.17 6.41 28.15
C ASN A 102 19.34 5.23 28.74
N CYS A 103 18.02 5.25 28.54
CA CYS A 103 17.02 4.31 29.06
C CYS A 103 16.92 4.28 30.60
N ASP A 104 17.10 5.42 31.26
CA ASP A 104 16.93 5.57 32.72
C ASP A 104 15.48 5.89 33.15
N GLY A 105 14.64 6.40 32.25
CA GLY A 105 13.24 6.74 32.49
C GLY A 105 13.00 8.11 33.17
N GLU A 106 14.05 8.91 33.39
CA GLU A 106 13.98 10.25 33.97
C GLU A 106 13.72 11.34 32.89
N PHE A 107 14.00 11.05 31.61
CA PHE A 107 13.80 11.95 30.45
C PHE A 107 14.49 13.32 30.64
N THR A 108 15.80 13.31 30.85
CA THR A 108 16.59 14.50 31.21
C THR A 108 17.48 15.03 30.07
N GLU A 109 17.47 14.37 28.91
CA GLU A 109 18.35 14.68 27.79
C GLU A 109 17.84 15.82 26.88
N GLN A 110 18.34 15.84 25.64
CA GLN A 110 18.10 16.89 24.66
C GLN A 110 16.61 17.08 24.35
N VAL A 111 16.06 18.19 24.83
CA VAL A 111 14.72 18.66 24.50
C VAL A 111 14.67 19.09 23.03
N ILE A 112 13.69 18.57 22.30
CA ILE A 112 13.41 18.83 20.88
C ILE A 112 12.09 19.60 20.82
N THR A 113 12.12 20.88 20.44
CA THR A 113 10.90 21.63 20.14
C THR A 113 10.20 21.06 18.91
N SER A 114 8.90 21.24 18.79
CA SER A 114 8.17 20.85 17.58
C SER A 114 8.68 21.60 16.34
N SER A 115 8.41 21.03 15.17
CA SER A 115 8.97 21.45 13.87
C SER A 115 7.91 21.84 12.82
N SER A 116 6.65 21.50 13.08
CA SER A 116 5.46 22.15 12.52
C SER A 116 4.20 21.56 13.15
N VAL A 117 3.18 22.40 13.36
CA VAL A 117 1.79 22.02 13.64
C VAL A 117 0.97 22.18 12.35
N ARG A 118 0.05 21.24 12.10
CA ARG A 118 -0.84 21.27 10.92
C ARG A 118 -2.28 20.94 11.30
N GLU A 119 -3.20 21.86 11.03
CA GLU A 119 -4.64 21.63 11.20
C GLU A 119 -5.25 20.95 9.96
N ASN A 120 -6.14 19.98 10.17
CA ASN A 120 -6.98 19.43 9.12
C ASN A 120 -8.22 20.31 8.92
N ASN A 121 -8.30 21.00 7.77
CA ASN A 121 -9.40 21.91 7.42
C ASN A 121 -10.82 21.32 7.55
N LYS A 122 -11.00 19.99 7.48
CA LYS A 122 -12.30 19.32 7.60
C LYS A 122 -12.60 18.84 9.02
N THR A 123 -11.65 18.14 9.65
CA THR A 123 -11.90 17.51 10.97
C THR A 123 -11.48 18.38 12.15
N LYS A 124 -10.71 19.45 11.92
CA LYS A 124 -10.09 20.31 12.94
C LYS A 124 -9.12 19.61 13.88
N ASN A 125 -8.74 18.37 13.57
CA ASN A 125 -7.61 17.68 14.21
C ASN A 125 -6.30 18.41 13.89
N GLN A 126 -5.37 18.43 14.83
CA GLN A 126 -4.05 19.04 14.67
C GLN A 126 -2.97 17.96 14.76
N THR A 127 -2.09 17.86 13.75
CA THR A 127 -0.91 17.00 13.77
C THR A 127 0.31 17.83 14.15
N ILE A 128 0.98 17.47 15.24
CA ILE A 128 2.21 18.09 15.74
C ILE A 128 3.37 17.17 15.35
N SER A 129 4.44 17.74 14.79
CA SER A 129 5.57 16.97 14.25
C SER A 129 6.90 17.37 14.87
N PHE A 130 7.68 16.40 15.33
CA PHE A 130 9.00 16.58 15.94
C PHE A 130 10.06 15.91 15.07
N LYS A 131 11.04 16.69 14.59
CA LYS A 131 12.17 16.17 13.82
C LYS A 131 13.41 16.06 14.70
N THR A 132 14.05 14.91 14.69
CA THR A 132 15.19 14.57 15.53
C THR A 132 16.02 13.46 14.89
N SER A 133 17.05 12.99 15.58
CA SER A 133 17.87 11.87 15.17
C SER A 133 18.24 10.97 16.34
N ILE A 134 18.54 9.71 16.04
CA ILE A 134 18.99 8.70 17.00
C ILE A 134 20.26 8.02 16.46
N ASN A 135 21.30 7.92 17.29
CA ASN A 135 22.54 7.24 16.96
C ASN A 135 22.43 5.74 17.25
N THR A 136 22.73 4.91 16.26
CA THR A 136 22.61 3.45 16.29
C THR A 136 23.67 2.71 17.11
N GLU A 137 24.66 3.39 17.70
CA GLU A 137 25.52 2.77 18.73
C GLU A 137 24.73 2.28 19.94
N TYR A 138 23.59 2.91 20.22
CA TYR A 138 22.63 2.48 21.26
C TYR A 138 21.82 1.24 20.88
N ALA A 139 21.93 0.76 19.64
CA ALA A 139 21.03 -0.23 19.06
C ALA A 139 21.66 -1.61 18.78
N ASP A 140 22.86 -1.86 19.31
CA ASP A 140 23.73 -2.99 18.95
C ASP A 140 24.07 -3.09 17.43
N LEU A 141 23.76 -2.06 16.62
CA LEU A 141 23.85 -2.07 15.15
C LEU A 141 25.28 -1.95 14.58
N GLY A 142 26.32 -2.27 15.37
CA GLY A 142 27.71 -2.50 14.95
C GLY A 142 28.53 -1.31 14.43
N ALA A 143 27.89 -0.24 13.96
CA ALA A 143 28.53 1.01 13.55
C ALA A 143 27.59 2.19 13.83
N GLY A 144 28.12 3.26 14.44
CA GLY A 144 27.36 4.48 14.71
C GLY A 144 26.89 5.15 13.43
N ARG A 145 25.57 5.19 13.26
CA ARG A 145 24.86 5.92 12.20
C ARG A 145 23.78 6.77 12.84
N GLU A 146 23.56 7.93 12.27
CA GLU A 146 22.51 8.84 12.69
C GLU A 146 21.26 8.56 11.84
N ILE A 147 20.23 7.93 12.42
CA ILE A 147 18.93 7.76 11.76
C ILE A 147 18.10 9.01 12.04
N GLY A 148 17.74 9.75 10.99
CA GLY A 148 16.76 10.83 11.08
C GLY A 148 15.36 10.27 11.35
N ILE A 149 14.61 10.90 12.23
CA ILE A 149 13.25 10.48 12.62
C ILE A 149 12.33 11.70 12.68
N THR A 150 11.14 11.55 12.11
CA THR A 150 10.00 12.43 12.40
C THR A 150 8.96 11.67 13.21
N LEU A 151 8.75 12.11 14.45
CA LEU A 151 7.62 11.69 15.29
C LEU A 151 6.43 12.61 15.02
N TYR A 152 5.23 12.05 14.99
CA TYR A 152 3.96 12.74 14.83
C TYR A 152 3.01 12.33 15.94
N VAL A 153 2.39 13.31 16.59
CA VAL A 153 1.26 13.10 17.50
C VAL A 153 0.06 13.88 16.97
N ASN A 154 -1.15 13.41 17.25
CA ASN A 154 -2.38 14.05 16.79
C ASN A 154 -3.24 14.48 17.98
N LEU A 155 -3.85 15.64 17.86
CA LEU A 155 -4.96 16.09 18.69
C LEU A 155 -6.25 16.03 17.87
N SER A 156 -7.35 15.59 18.46
CA SER A 156 -8.68 15.85 17.90
C SER A 156 -9.13 17.30 18.16
N ALA A 157 -10.19 17.75 17.49
CA ALA A 157 -10.68 19.13 17.56
C ALA A 157 -11.15 19.60 18.95
N ASP A 158 -11.31 18.66 19.89
CA ASP A 158 -11.60 18.88 21.31
C ASP A 158 -10.32 19.00 22.18
N GLY A 159 -9.14 19.02 21.58
CA GLY A 159 -7.85 19.10 22.26
C GLY A 159 -7.35 17.77 22.82
N LYS A 160 -8.01 16.64 22.55
CA LYS A 160 -7.63 15.34 23.10
C LYS A 160 -6.53 14.66 22.29
N MET A 161 -5.50 14.17 22.97
CA MET A 161 -4.40 13.39 22.38
C MET A 161 -4.86 12.02 21.85
N ASP A 162 -4.35 11.65 20.68
CA ASP A 162 -4.47 10.33 20.05
C ASP A 162 -3.75 9.25 20.89
N SER A 163 -4.33 8.05 20.99
CA SER A 163 -3.73 6.92 21.70
C SER A 163 -2.54 6.30 20.96
N GLN A 164 -2.22 6.80 19.77
CA GLN A 164 -1.06 6.42 18.97
C GLN A 164 -0.20 7.64 18.61
N ALA A 165 1.09 7.57 18.88
CA ALA A 165 2.08 8.34 18.13
C ALA A 165 2.46 7.58 16.87
N ARG A 166 2.70 8.29 15.78
CA ARG A 166 3.20 7.75 14.52
C ARG A 166 4.65 8.19 14.33
N PHE A 167 5.54 7.32 13.86
CA PHE A 167 6.89 7.73 13.48
C PHE A 167 7.29 7.24 12.09
N VAL A 168 8.18 7.99 11.46
CA VAL A 168 8.85 7.67 10.19
C VAL A 168 10.33 7.94 10.41
N GLY A 169 11.17 6.94 10.13
CA GLY A 169 12.62 7.10 10.09
C GLY A 169 13.15 7.15 8.66
N ASP A 170 14.39 7.64 8.50
CA ASP A 170 15.18 7.50 7.26
C ASP A 170 15.66 6.05 7.09
N LEU A 171 14.71 5.13 6.97
CA LEU A 171 14.87 3.67 6.90
C LEU A 171 15.09 3.20 5.45
N PHE A 172 15.83 4.01 4.68
CA PHE A 172 16.24 3.70 3.33
C PHE A 172 17.73 3.98 3.15
N VAL A 173 18.40 3.19 2.31
CA VAL A 173 19.79 3.45 1.93
C VAL A 173 19.89 3.50 0.42
N ALA A 174 20.27 4.67 -0.07
CA ALA A 174 20.57 4.92 -1.45
C ALA A 174 22.07 4.75 -1.73
N THR A 175 22.41 4.11 -2.84
CA THR A 175 23.76 4.02 -3.38
C THR A 175 23.72 4.05 -4.91
N GLN A 176 24.84 4.32 -5.56
CA GLN A 176 24.91 4.41 -7.02
C GLN A 176 25.90 3.39 -7.57
N VAL A 177 25.50 2.68 -8.63
CA VAL A 177 26.33 1.68 -9.31
C VAL A 177 26.41 1.94 -10.81
N ALA A 178 27.59 1.80 -11.39
CA ALA A 178 27.80 1.86 -12.84
C ALA A 178 27.64 0.46 -13.43
N LEU A 179 26.52 0.21 -14.13
CA LEU A 179 26.21 -1.06 -14.78
C LEU A 179 26.15 -0.84 -16.30
N GLN A 180 27.02 -1.54 -17.04
CA GLN A 180 27.17 -1.39 -18.50
C GLN A 180 27.41 0.07 -18.94
N GLY A 181 28.18 0.83 -18.15
CA GLY A 181 28.48 2.24 -18.41
C GLY A 181 27.33 3.22 -18.09
N ILE A 182 26.21 2.74 -17.55
CA ILE A 182 25.08 3.57 -17.13
C ILE A 182 25.04 3.60 -15.59
N HIS A 183 24.98 4.80 -15.02
CA HIS A 183 24.80 5.00 -13.59
C HIS A 183 23.34 4.71 -13.22
N HIS A 184 23.16 3.86 -12.21
CA HIS A 184 21.87 3.49 -11.63
C HIS A 184 21.86 3.81 -10.15
N ASP A 185 20.79 4.45 -9.69
CA ASP A 185 20.54 4.63 -8.26
C ASP A 185 19.79 3.39 -7.76
N ILE A 186 20.36 2.77 -6.73
CA ILE A 186 19.74 1.69 -5.98
C ILE A 186 19.27 2.27 -4.67
N ILE A 187 17.98 2.09 -4.35
CA ILE A 187 17.40 2.46 -3.06
C ILE A 187 16.92 1.16 -2.43
N LEU A 188 17.46 0.82 -1.25
CA LEU A 188 16.85 -0.17 -0.37
C LEU A 188 15.91 0.54 0.60
N THR A 189 14.76 -0.05 0.88
CA THR A 189 13.78 0.35 1.90
C THR A 189 13.60 -0.80 2.87
N ASP A 190 13.88 -0.56 4.14
CA ASP A 190 13.44 -1.43 5.25
C ASP A 190 11.91 -1.32 5.36
N MET A 191 11.23 -2.47 5.26
CA MET A 191 9.78 -2.59 5.11
C MET A 191 9.06 -2.99 6.40
N ASN A 192 9.79 -3.42 7.42
CA ASN A 192 9.27 -3.84 8.73
C ASN A 192 9.65 -2.84 9.86
N HIS A 193 10.59 -1.94 9.59
CA HIS A 193 11.19 -0.92 10.43
C HIS A 193 12.12 -1.45 11.55
N ASP A 194 12.74 -2.62 11.35
CA ASP A 194 13.70 -3.24 12.27
C ASP A 194 15.17 -2.88 12.00
N GLY A 195 15.44 -1.93 11.10
CA GLY A 195 16.77 -1.37 10.84
C GLY A 195 17.78 -2.34 10.22
N LEU A 196 17.37 -3.59 9.96
CA LEU A 196 18.12 -4.60 9.23
C LEU A 196 17.55 -4.70 7.82
N PHE A 197 18.42 -5.01 6.85
CA PHE A 197 17.99 -5.20 5.48
C PHE A 197 18.08 -6.69 5.14
N THR A 198 16.91 -7.31 5.00
CA THR A 198 16.68 -8.76 4.93
C THR A 198 15.95 -9.16 3.65
N GLU A 199 15.63 -10.45 3.48
CA GLU A 199 14.81 -10.91 2.33
C GLU A 199 13.36 -10.38 2.32
N GLN A 200 12.86 -9.87 3.45
CA GLN A 200 11.53 -9.25 3.54
C GLN A 200 11.49 -7.82 2.98
N ASP A 201 12.67 -7.20 2.87
CA ASP A 201 12.83 -5.79 2.57
C ASP A 201 12.92 -5.53 1.07
N GLN A 202 12.63 -4.29 0.68
CA GLN A 202 12.39 -3.95 -0.70
C GLN A 202 13.47 -3.09 -1.31
N TRP A 203 13.64 -3.21 -2.62
CA TRP A 203 14.55 -2.39 -3.39
C TRP A 203 13.95 -1.83 -4.67
N LEU A 204 14.55 -0.71 -5.08
CA LEU A 204 14.25 0.04 -6.28
C LEU A 204 15.54 0.25 -7.05
N VAL A 205 15.53 0.03 -8.36
CA VAL A 205 16.60 0.45 -9.26
C VAL A 205 16.03 1.37 -10.32
N LYS A 206 16.63 2.55 -10.48
CA LYS A 206 16.36 3.51 -11.57
C LYS A 206 17.69 3.95 -12.19
N ARG A 207 17.68 4.53 -13.39
CA ARG A 207 18.90 5.22 -13.86
C ARG A 207 19.03 6.56 -13.16
N SER A 208 20.26 6.98 -12.88
CA SER A 208 20.54 8.28 -12.22
C SER A 208 20.12 9.48 -13.09
N SER A 209 19.95 9.26 -14.40
CA SER A 209 19.38 10.22 -15.35
C SER A 209 17.89 10.53 -15.15
N ASP A 210 17.14 9.62 -14.52
CA ASP A 210 15.68 9.57 -14.67
C ASP A 210 14.99 10.49 -13.65
N LYS A 211 15.00 11.80 -13.94
CA LYS A 211 14.35 12.84 -13.13
C LYS A 211 12.82 12.76 -13.22
N GLY A 212 12.14 12.93 -12.09
CA GLY A 212 10.67 13.02 -12.01
C GLY A 212 9.88 11.77 -12.45
N THR A 213 10.57 10.69 -12.82
CA THR A 213 9.90 9.45 -13.26
C THR A 213 9.31 8.74 -12.06
N ALA A 214 7.99 8.54 -12.05
CA ALA A 214 7.31 7.71 -11.07
C ALA A 214 7.72 6.23 -11.28
N VAL A 215 8.83 5.83 -10.66
CA VAL A 215 9.30 4.45 -10.68
C VAL A 215 8.17 3.55 -10.14
N ARG A 216 7.98 2.38 -10.77
CA ARG A 216 6.80 1.52 -10.50
C ARG A 216 6.63 1.29 -8.99
N ARG A 217 5.40 1.48 -8.51
CA ARG A 217 4.96 1.51 -7.09
C ARG A 217 5.18 0.22 -6.26
N PHE A 218 6.04 -0.69 -6.73
CA PHE A 218 6.32 -1.96 -6.08
C PHE A 218 7.83 -2.12 -6.01
N GLY A 219 8.39 -1.90 -4.82
CA GLY A 219 9.75 -2.34 -4.53
C GLY A 219 9.82 -3.86 -4.60
N ARG A 220 10.96 -4.38 -5.01
CA ARG A 220 11.18 -5.82 -5.20
C ARG A 220 11.82 -6.41 -3.95
N ALA A 221 11.43 -7.61 -3.53
CA ALA A 221 12.05 -8.28 -2.38
C ALA A 221 13.55 -8.48 -2.62
N LEU A 222 14.39 -8.41 -1.57
CA LEU A 222 15.85 -8.48 -1.68
C LEU A 222 16.38 -9.78 -2.33
N SER A 223 15.57 -10.85 -2.37
CA SER A 223 15.86 -12.11 -3.05
C SER A 223 15.65 -12.10 -4.58
N ASP A 224 14.91 -11.11 -5.12
CA ASP A 224 14.62 -10.90 -6.55
C ASP A 224 15.83 -10.33 -7.33
N PHE A 225 15.71 -10.23 -8.65
CA PHE A 225 16.71 -9.68 -9.57
C PHE A 225 16.11 -8.66 -10.55
N PHE A 226 16.96 -7.80 -11.12
CA PHE A 226 16.62 -6.83 -12.18
C PHE A 226 17.44 -7.07 -13.46
N TRP A 227 17.03 -6.41 -14.53
CA TRP A 227 17.73 -6.41 -15.82
C TRP A 227 18.33 -5.04 -16.13
N VAL A 228 19.58 -5.02 -16.58
CA VAL A 228 20.20 -3.88 -17.27
C VAL A 228 20.65 -4.37 -18.64
N GLY A 229 20.22 -3.70 -19.70
CA GLY A 229 20.34 -4.27 -21.05
C GLY A 229 19.67 -5.65 -21.08
N GLU A 230 20.39 -6.67 -21.56
CA GLU A 230 19.98 -8.08 -21.56
C GLU A 230 20.75 -8.95 -20.55
N LYS A 231 21.40 -8.33 -19.54
CA LYS A 231 22.03 -9.03 -18.40
C LYS A 231 21.20 -8.83 -17.14
N ALA A 232 21.06 -9.89 -16.34
CA ALA A 232 20.39 -9.82 -15.05
C ALA A 232 21.40 -9.60 -13.91
N TYR A 233 20.93 -8.96 -12.85
CA TYR A 233 21.73 -8.58 -11.68
C TYR A 233 20.95 -8.82 -10.40
N LYS A 234 21.64 -9.34 -9.38
CA LYS A 234 21.14 -9.42 -8.01
C LYS A 234 21.82 -8.40 -7.12
N ILE A 235 21.04 -7.87 -6.18
CA ILE A 235 21.56 -7.15 -5.01
C ILE A 235 21.92 -8.21 -3.96
N SER A 236 23.00 -8.02 -3.22
CA SER A 236 23.36 -8.89 -2.09
C SER A 236 24.09 -8.09 -1.04
N LEU A 237 23.72 -8.28 0.23
CA LEU A 237 24.36 -7.63 1.37
C LEU A 237 25.29 -8.63 2.07
N ALA A 238 26.50 -8.21 2.40
CA ALA A 238 27.47 -9.09 3.07
C ALA A 238 27.23 -9.26 4.59
N ASP A 239 26.41 -8.37 5.17
CA ASP A 239 25.82 -8.45 6.49
C ASP A 239 24.46 -7.75 6.44
N ALA A 240 23.68 -7.77 7.53
CA ALA A 240 22.35 -7.14 7.58
C ALA A 240 22.37 -5.61 7.43
N TYR A 241 23.55 -4.98 7.33
CA TYR A 241 23.70 -3.55 7.08
C TYR A 241 24.00 -3.30 5.60
N PRO A 242 23.35 -2.31 4.97
CA PRO A 242 23.67 -1.87 3.60
C PRO A 242 25.02 -1.13 3.50
N SER A 243 25.90 -1.30 4.50
CA SER A 243 27.30 -0.86 4.48
C SER A 243 28.13 -1.60 3.43
N LYS A 244 27.74 -2.84 3.10
CA LYS A 244 28.38 -3.72 2.13
C LYS A 244 27.37 -4.24 1.11
N LEU A 245 26.64 -3.31 0.50
CA LEU A 245 25.80 -3.61 -0.65
C LEU A 245 26.69 -3.96 -1.85
N SER A 246 26.44 -5.12 -2.44
CA SER A 246 27.05 -5.57 -3.69
C SER A 246 25.98 -5.77 -4.75
N VAL A 247 26.37 -5.58 -6.01
CA VAL A 247 25.54 -5.91 -7.18
C VAL A 247 26.35 -6.88 -8.03
N THR A 248 25.82 -8.07 -8.25
CA THR A 248 26.50 -9.14 -8.99
C THR A 248 25.69 -9.50 -10.23
N GLU A 249 26.38 -9.81 -11.33
CA GLU A 249 25.73 -10.36 -12.52
C GLU A 249 25.25 -11.78 -12.21
N PHE A 250 24.01 -12.08 -12.57
CA PHE A 250 23.30 -13.31 -12.21
C PHE A 250 22.63 -13.89 -13.46
N ASP A 251 22.76 -15.20 -13.67
CA ASP A 251 22.00 -15.92 -14.71
C ASP A 251 20.74 -16.54 -14.09
N PRO A 252 19.53 -16.05 -14.44
CA PRO A 252 18.27 -16.61 -13.96
C PRO A 252 17.81 -17.85 -14.76
N GLY A 253 18.60 -18.34 -15.72
CA GLY A 253 18.26 -19.47 -16.59
C GLY A 253 17.15 -19.16 -17.60
N MET A 254 16.84 -17.88 -17.83
CA MET A 254 15.76 -17.42 -18.71
C MET A 254 16.10 -16.05 -19.33
N THR A 255 15.48 -15.71 -20.45
CA THR A 255 15.64 -14.38 -21.05
C THR A 255 14.81 -13.34 -20.30
N LYS A 256 15.19 -12.06 -20.44
CA LYS A 256 14.41 -10.90 -19.97
C LYS A 256 12.97 -10.88 -20.49
N THR A 257 12.74 -11.34 -21.73
CA THR A 257 11.39 -11.49 -22.28
C THR A 257 10.62 -12.58 -21.54
N GLN A 258 11.24 -13.72 -21.26
CA GLN A 258 10.60 -14.81 -20.50
C GLN A 258 10.34 -14.40 -19.04
N ASP A 259 11.27 -13.70 -18.40
CA ASP A 259 11.08 -13.14 -17.06
C ASP A 259 9.94 -12.11 -17.01
N ALA A 260 9.86 -11.22 -18.02
CA ALA A 260 8.75 -10.27 -18.15
C ALA A 260 7.38 -10.95 -18.40
N ILE A 261 7.37 -12.13 -19.04
CA ILE A 261 6.18 -12.99 -19.18
C ILE A 261 5.84 -13.63 -17.84
N ASN A 262 6.81 -14.23 -17.15
CA ASN A 262 6.62 -14.93 -15.88
C ASN A 262 6.15 -13.98 -14.75
N ARG A 263 6.56 -12.70 -14.80
CA ARG A 263 6.14 -11.64 -13.85
C ARG A 263 4.84 -10.94 -14.27
N ASP A 264 4.19 -11.33 -15.36
CA ASP A 264 2.92 -10.79 -15.82
C ASP A 264 1.80 -11.83 -15.64
N PRO A 265 1.03 -11.77 -14.53
CA PRO A 265 -0.06 -12.74 -14.27
C PRO A 265 -1.21 -12.64 -15.28
N GLN A 266 -1.29 -11.56 -16.06
CA GLN A 266 -2.30 -11.35 -17.10
C GLN A 266 -1.72 -11.54 -18.51
N TYR A 267 -0.51 -12.11 -18.66
CA TYR A 267 0.12 -12.25 -19.97
C TYR A 267 -0.73 -13.09 -20.93
N ALA A 268 -1.28 -14.20 -20.43
CA ALA A 268 -2.18 -15.08 -21.19
C ALA A 268 -3.41 -14.32 -21.68
N ASP A 269 -4.11 -13.61 -20.78
CA ASP A 269 -5.31 -12.82 -21.11
C ASP A 269 -5.00 -11.73 -22.12
N ARG A 270 -3.86 -11.03 -21.97
CA ARG A 270 -3.41 -10.01 -22.92
C ARG A 270 -3.09 -10.59 -24.30
N LYS A 271 -2.60 -11.83 -24.36
CA LYS A 271 -2.28 -12.55 -25.61
C LYS A 271 -3.43 -13.36 -26.21
N ALA A 272 -4.53 -13.54 -25.50
CA ALA A 272 -5.71 -14.24 -25.99
C ALA A 272 -6.21 -13.64 -27.33
N LYS A 273 -6.69 -14.50 -28.22
CA LYS A 273 -7.26 -14.09 -29.51
C LYS A 273 -8.47 -13.19 -29.25
N ARG A 274 -8.54 -12.03 -29.90
CA ARG A 274 -9.72 -11.16 -29.84
C ARG A 274 -10.85 -11.68 -30.73
N ALA A 275 -12.07 -11.45 -30.29
CA ALA A 275 -13.25 -11.54 -31.15
C ALA A 275 -13.29 -10.36 -32.14
N GLU A 276 -14.16 -10.43 -33.16
CA GLU A 276 -14.38 -9.32 -34.11
C GLU A 276 -15.15 -8.16 -33.46
N ALA A 277 -16.05 -8.48 -32.53
CA ALA A 277 -16.69 -7.56 -31.60
C ALA A 277 -16.56 -8.12 -30.16
N PRO A 278 -16.41 -7.28 -29.12
CA PRO A 278 -16.43 -7.74 -27.73
C PRO A 278 -17.82 -8.24 -27.32
N LEU A 279 -17.92 -8.87 -26.15
CA LEU A 279 -19.18 -9.31 -25.56
C LEU A 279 -20.17 -8.15 -25.42
N GLU A 280 -21.40 -8.33 -25.90
CA GLU A 280 -22.46 -7.33 -25.82
C GLU A 280 -23.10 -7.35 -24.43
N PHE A 281 -23.07 -6.20 -23.74
CA PHE A 281 -23.69 -6.01 -22.43
C PHE A 281 -24.90 -5.08 -22.52
N SER A 282 -26.07 -5.56 -22.07
CA SER A 282 -27.19 -4.66 -21.79
C SER A 282 -26.88 -3.77 -20.59
N HIS A 283 -27.29 -2.52 -20.67
CA HIS A 283 -27.29 -1.56 -19.55
C HIS A 283 -28.73 -1.24 -19.09
N ASP A 284 -29.74 -1.68 -19.86
CA ASP A 284 -31.10 -1.84 -19.37
C ASP A 284 -31.17 -3.20 -18.67
N ILE A 285 -31.33 -3.17 -17.35
CA ILE A 285 -31.25 -4.34 -16.47
C ILE A 285 -32.58 -5.10 -16.49
N GLU A 286 -33.70 -4.39 -16.32
CA GLU A 286 -35.03 -4.99 -16.20
C GLU A 286 -35.45 -5.66 -17.52
N THR A 287 -35.40 -4.93 -18.64
CA THR A 287 -35.78 -5.47 -19.95
C THR A 287 -34.90 -6.65 -20.36
N ALA A 288 -33.61 -6.65 -20.00
CA ALA A 288 -32.70 -7.74 -20.34
C ALA A 288 -32.94 -9.00 -19.50
N ILE A 289 -33.24 -8.86 -18.20
CA ILE A 289 -33.63 -9.98 -17.34
C ILE A 289 -34.98 -10.55 -17.81
N GLU A 290 -35.98 -9.71 -18.10
CA GLU A 290 -37.27 -10.18 -18.63
C GLU A 290 -37.11 -10.93 -19.95
N ARG A 291 -36.36 -10.37 -20.90
CA ARG A 291 -36.03 -11.02 -22.19
C ARG A 291 -35.36 -12.38 -21.98
N ALA A 292 -34.40 -12.49 -21.06
CA ALA A 292 -33.73 -13.75 -20.77
C ALA A 292 -34.73 -14.81 -20.26
N LYS A 293 -35.57 -14.43 -19.28
CA LYS A 293 -36.61 -15.29 -18.70
C LYS A 293 -37.63 -15.74 -19.75
N THR A 294 -38.14 -14.83 -20.59
CA THR A 294 -39.09 -15.14 -21.67
C THR A 294 -38.50 -16.06 -22.73
N ASN A 295 -37.20 -15.93 -23.05
CA ASN A 295 -36.53 -16.76 -24.05
C ASN A 295 -36.02 -18.11 -23.50
N GLY A 296 -36.12 -18.38 -22.20
CA GLY A 296 -35.52 -19.57 -21.58
C GLY A 296 -33.99 -19.53 -21.54
N GLN A 297 -33.38 -18.35 -21.43
CA GLN A 297 -31.94 -18.15 -21.46
C GLN A 297 -31.36 -17.88 -20.07
N ARG A 298 -30.16 -18.43 -19.81
CA ARG A 298 -29.29 -18.02 -18.70
C ARG A 298 -28.92 -16.53 -18.86
N TYR A 299 -28.75 -15.82 -17.75
CA TYR A 299 -28.31 -14.41 -17.76
C TYR A 299 -27.17 -14.15 -16.78
N PHE A 300 -26.30 -13.20 -17.12
CA PHE A 300 -25.09 -12.85 -16.39
C PHE A 300 -25.14 -11.39 -15.97
N LEU A 301 -24.96 -11.13 -14.68
CA LEU A 301 -24.80 -9.78 -14.12
C LEU A 301 -23.32 -9.54 -13.80
N ASP A 302 -22.71 -8.57 -14.47
CA ASP A 302 -21.37 -8.05 -14.19
C ASP A 302 -21.51 -6.75 -13.37
N PHE A 303 -21.31 -6.84 -12.05
CA PHE A 303 -21.34 -5.66 -11.18
C PHE A 303 -19.97 -4.97 -11.18
N GLU A 304 -19.95 -3.67 -11.51
CA GLU A 304 -18.74 -2.86 -11.60
C GLU A 304 -18.94 -1.42 -11.09
N THR A 305 -17.89 -0.60 -11.18
CA THR A 305 -17.94 0.86 -10.96
C THR A 305 -16.95 1.59 -11.87
N ASP A 306 -17.20 2.87 -12.12
CA ASP A 306 -16.39 3.71 -13.01
C ASP A 306 -14.92 3.91 -12.53
N TRP A 307 -14.63 3.65 -11.25
CA TRP A 307 -13.28 3.69 -10.67
C TRP A 307 -12.63 2.30 -10.54
N CYS A 308 -13.34 1.22 -10.88
CA CYS A 308 -12.88 -0.15 -10.78
C CYS A 308 -11.76 -0.47 -11.79
N GLY A 309 -10.51 -0.40 -11.33
CA GLY A 309 -9.34 -0.80 -12.10
C GLY A 309 -9.42 -2.23 -12.67
N PRO A 310 -9.81 -3.26 -11.90
CA PRO A 310 -9.92 -4.64 -12.40
C PRO A 310 -11.05 -4.86 -13.43
N CYS A 311 -12.17 -4.15 -13.32
CA CYS A 311 -13.30 -4.26 -14.25
C CYS A 311 -12.87 -3.82 -15.66
N LYS A 312 -12.25 -2.65 -15.76
CA LYS A 312 -11.66 -2.10 -17.01
C LYS A 312 -10.54 -2.97 -17.61
N GLN A 313 -9.99 -3.91 -16.84
CA GLN A 313 -9.04 -4.92 -17.32
C GLN A 313 -9.76 -6.15 -17.89
N MET A 314 -10.87 -6.58 -17.28
CA MET A 314 -11.71 -7.65 -17.81
C MET A 314 -12.40 -7.24 -19.12
N ASP A 315 -12.96 -6.03 -19.23
CA ASP A 315 -13.51 -5.52 -20.49
C ASP A 315 -12.48 -5.60 -21.62
N LYS A 316 -11.25 -5.16 -21.33
CA LYS A 316 -10.20 -4.99 -22.34
C LYS A 316 -9.58 -6.31 -22.77
N TRP A 317 -9.44 -7.29 -21.89
CA TRP A 317 -8.66 -8.51 -22.15
C TRP A 317 -9.43 -9.82 -22.02
N VAL A 318 -10.60 -9.83 -21.38
CA VAL A 318 -11.34 -11.04 -21.03
C VAL A 318 -12.67 -11.09 -21.77
N TYR A 319 -13.54 -10.09 -21.60
CA TYR A 319 -14.80 -9.94 -22.35
C TYR A 319 -14.58 -9.62 -23.85
N SER A 320 -13.35 -9.31 -24.25
CA SER A 320 -12.94 -9.16 -25.67
C SER A 320 -12.30 -10.43 -26.27
N ALA A 321 -12.10 -11.49 -25.48
CA ALA A 321 -11.46 -12.73 -25.94
C ALA A 321 -12.45 -13.63 -26.70
N ALA A 322 -12.02 -14.16 -27.84
CA ALA A 322 -12.87 -14.94 -28.75
C ALA A 322 -13.54 -16.14 -28.08
N ASP A 323 -12.82 -16.85 -27.20
CA ASP A 323 -13.36 -18.03 -26.52
C ASP A 323 -14.35 -17.67 -25.40
N VAL A 324 -14.23 -16.48 -24.79
CA VAL A 324 -15.18 -15.97 -23.78
C VAL A 324 -16.45 -15.45 -24.45
N VAL A 325 -16.33 -14.67 -25.53
CA VAL A 325 -17.47 -14.22 -26.35
C VAL A 325 -18.25 -15.44 -26.87
N LYS A 326 -17.53 -16.47 -27.34
CA LYS A 326 -18.14 -17.73 -27.79
C LYS A 326 -18.88 -18.48 -26.68
N ALA A 327 -18.27 -18.63 -25.50
CA ALA A 327 -18.92 -19.30 -24.36
C ALA A 327 -20.18 -18.56 -23.87
N ALA A 328 -20.25 -17.25 -24.12
CA ALA A 328 -21.41 -16.42 -23.80
C ALA A 328 -22.49 -16.34 -24.91
N GLU A 329 -22.34 -16.99 -26.07
CA GLU A 329 -23.28 -16.90 -27.21
C GLU A 329 -24.76 -17.19 -26.85
N SER A 330 -25.01 -18.01 -25.82
CA SER A 330 -26.37 -18.35 -25.36
C SER A 330 -26.86 -17.53 -24.14
N ILE A 331 -26.05 -16.60 -23.62
CA ILE A 331 -26.23 -15.96 -22.31
C ILE A 331 -26.59 -14.48 -22.52
N VAL A 332 -27.60 -13.99 -21.80
CA VAL A 332 -27.89 -12.54 -21.78
C VAL A 332 -26.95 -11.86 -20.79
N CYS A 333 -25.94 -11.17 -21.28
CA CYS A 333 -24.98 -10.42 -20.46
C CYS A 333 -25.48 -9.00 -20.16
N ILE A 334 -25.35 -8.58 -18.90
CA ILE A 334 -25.88 -7.33 -18.35
C ILE A 334 -24.80 -6.71 -17.46
N LYS A 335 -24.51 -5.42 -17.65
CA LYS A 335 -23.50 -4.68 -16.90
C LYS A 335 -24.19 -3.72 -15.94
N VAL A 336 -23.80 -3.76 -14.67
CA VAL A 336 -24.49 -3.07 -13.56
C VAL A 336 -23.49 -2.20 -12.82
N ASP A 337 -23.62 -0.87 -12.97
CA ASP A 337 -22.89 0.06 -12.11
C ASP A 337 -23.48 -0.01 -10.69
N GLY A 338 -22.68 -0.48 -9.73
CA GLY A 338 -23.09 -0.64 -8.33
C GLY A 338 -23.10 0.65 -7.50
N ASP A 339 -22.46 1.72 -8.00
CA ASP A 339 -22.48 3.08 -7.45
C ASP A 339 -23.75 3.85 -7.89
N LEU A 340 -24.50 3.31 -8.86
CA LEU A 340 -25.81 3.80 -9.34
C LEU A 340 -26.97 2.86 -8.96
N ASN A 341 -26.71 1.56 -8.77
CA ASN A 341 -27.71 0.52 -8.48
C ASN A 341 -27.50 -0.10 -7.08
N GLU A 342 -27.24 0.74 -6.06
CA GLU A 342 -26.88 0.32 -4.70
C GLU A 342 -27.82 -0.75 -4.11
N GLU A 343 -29.14 -0.62 -4.30
CA GLU A 343 -30.10 -1.60 -3.77
C GLU A 343 -29.96 -2.97 -4.45
N LEU A 344 -29.82 -3.02 -5.78
CA LEU A 344 -29.64 -4.28 -6.52
C LEU A 344 -28.31 -4.94 -6.15
N ALA A 345 -27.25 -4.16 -5.97
CA ALA A 345 -25.96 -4.64 -5.48
C ALA A 345 -26.07 -5.23 -4.06
N ALA A 346 -26.80 -4.58 -3.15
CA ALA A 346 -27.05 -5.06 -1.80
C ALA A 346 -27.91 -6.34 -1.77
N GLN A 347 -28.99 -6.40 -2.56
CA GLN A 347 -29.84 -7.59 -2.71
C GLN A 347 -29.02 -8.80 -3.19
N ASN A 348 -28.09 -8.60 -4.14
CA ASN A 348 -27.20 -9.63 -4.68
C ASN A 348 -25.97 -9.92 -3.80
N LYS A 349 -25.80 -9.21 -2.67
CA LYS A 349 -24.68 -9.33 -1.72
C LYS A 349 -23.32 -9.05 -2.37
N VAL A 350 -23.26 -8.03 -3.22
CA VAL A 350 -22.01 -7.53 -3.81
C VAL A 350 -21.20 -6.83 -2.73
N ASN A 351 -19.96 -7.29 -2.51
CA ASN A 351 -19.05 -6.78 -1.47
C ASN A 351 -17.69 -6.34 -2.04
N GLY A 352 -17.57 -6.22 -3.36
CA GLY A 352 -16.34 -5.86 -4.06
C GLY A 352 -16.54 -5.91 -5.58
N TYR A 353 -15.64 -5.28 -6.33
CA TYR A 353 -15.77 -5.12 -7.79
C TYR A 353 -14.53 -5.64 -8.56
N PRO A 354 -14.72 -6.34 -9.69
CA PRO A 354 -16.00 -6.80 -10.22
C PRO A 354 -16.61 -7.92 -9.36
N THR A 355 -17.93 -8.07 -9.41
CA THR A 355 -18.63 -9.29 -8.94
C THR A 355 -19.50 -9.78 -10.09
N GLY A 356 -19.18 -10.95 -10.62
CA GLY A 356 -19.97 -11.59 -11.67
C GLY A 356 -20.89 -12.67 -11.10
N ILE A 357 -22.16 -12.69 -11.52
CA ILE A 357 -23.15 -13.68 -11.08
C ILE A 357 -23.93 -14.22 -12.28
N LEU A 358 -23.94 -15.55 -12.44
CA LEU A 358 -24.67 -16.27 -13.48
C LEU A 358 -25.97 -16.86 -12.90
N PHE A 359 -27.08 -16.69 -13.62
CA PHE A 359 -28.40 -17.16 -13.27
C PHE A 359 -29.01 -18.06 -14.35
N SER A 360 -29.85 -19.00 -13.93
CA SER A 360 -30.73 -19.77 -14.83
C SER A 360 -31.88 -18.90 -15.38
N ALA A 361 -32.63 -19.43 -16.34
CA ALA A 361 -33.81 -18.77 -16.90
C ALA A 361 -34.92 -18.50 -15.87
N GLU A 362 -34.94 -19.24 -14.75
CA GLU A 362 -35.89 -19.05 -13.64
C GLU A 362 -35.40 -17.98 -12.63
N GLY A 363 -34.16 -17.49 -12.77
CA GLY A 363 -33.52 -16.58 -11.83
C GLY A 363 -32.90 -17.26 -10.60
N LYS A 364 -32.67 -18.58 -10.64
CA LYS A 364 -31.83 -19.27 -9.65
C LYS A 364 -30.37 -18.92 -9.94
N GLU A 365 -29.62 -18.49 -8.92
CA GLU A 365 -28.16 -18.33 -9.02
C GLU A 365 -27.49 -19.69 -9.28
N LEU A 366 -26.63 -19.74 -10.30
CA LEU A 366 -25.85 -20.92 -10.68
C LEU A 366 -24.41 -20.82 -10.16
N LYS A 367 -23.78 -19.64 -10.28
CA LYS A 367 -22.37 -19.42 -9.94
C LYS A 367 -22.08 -17.94 -9.72
N ARG A 368 -21.11 -17.62 -8.87
CA ARG A 368 -20.57 -16.25 -8.71
C ARG A 368 -19.05 -16.23 -8.57
N PHE A 369 -18.44 -15.10 -8.89
CA PHE A 369 -17.04 -14.77 -8.57
C PHE A 369 -16.93 -13.34 -8.01
N VAL A 370 -15.80 -13.03 -7.36
CA VAL A 370 -15.45 -11.68 -6.92
C VAL A 370 -13.98 -11.41 -7.28
N GLY A 371 -13.71 -10.24 -7.86
CA GLY A 371 -12.40 -9.87 -8.38
C GLY A 371 -12.14 -10.33 -9.81
N TYR A 372 -10.97 -9.99 -10.35
CA TYR A 372 -10.57 -10.29 -11.72
C TYR A 372 -10.62 -11.80 -12.01
N GLN A 373 -11.12 -12.18 -13.19
CA GLN A 373 -11.08 -13.55 -13.72
C GLN A 373 -10.29 -13.55 -15.02
N SER A 374 -9.45 -14.56 -15.23
CA SER A 374 -8.76 -14.80 -16.51
C SER A 374 -9.71 -15.28 -17.62
N VAL A 375 -9.21 -15.32 -18.86
CA VAL A 375 -9.91 -15.87 -20.03
C VAL A 375 -10.31 -17.33 -19.83
N GLU A 376 -9.46 -18.14 -19.20
CA GLU A 376 -9.79 -19.55 -18.90
C GLU A 376 -10.85 -19.68 -17.80
N GLU A 377 -10.83 -18.80 -16.79
CA GLU A 377 -11.81 -18.81 -15.70
C GLU A 377 -13.19 -18.33 -16.19
N MET A 378 -13.25 -17.22 -16.96
CA MET A 378 -14.53 -16.74 -17.51
C MET A 378 -15.16 -17.72 -18.49
N LYS A 379 -14.37 -18.41 -19.32
CA LYS A 379 -14.88 -19.46 -20.20
C LYS A 379 -15.54 -20.58 -19.38
N ARG A 380 -14.84 -21.11 -18.37
CA ARG A 380 -15.38 -22.14 -17.44
C ARG A 380 -16.56 -21.67 -16.59
N PHE A 381 -16.67 -20.36 -16.36
CA PHE A 381 -17.80 -19.76 -15.67
C PHE A 381 -19.06 -19.74 -16.56
N PHE A 382 -18.91 -19.44 -17.86
CA PHE A 382 -20.02 -19.50 -18.82
C PHE A 382 -20.36 -20.93 -19.29
N ASP A 383 -19.41 -21.87 -19.24
CA ASP A 383 -19.62 -23.30 -19.50
C ASP A 383 -20.48 -24.01 -18.42
N THR A 384 -20.81 -23.34 -17.31
CA THR A 384 -21.53 -23.93 -16.15
C THR A 384 -22.94 -24.44 -16.45
N ASP A 385 -23.25 -25.63 -15.91
CA ASP A 385 -24.54 -26.28 -16.07
C ASP A 385 -25.64 -25.71 -15.15
N GLU A 386 -26.90 -26.12 -15.38
CA GLU A 386 -28.05 -25.69 -14.57
C GLU A 386 -28.00 -26.20 -13.11
N ASN A 387 -27.06 -27.09 -12.76
CA ASN A 387 -26.82 -27.54 -11.39
C ASN A 387 -25.83 -26.61 -10.65
N GLY A 388 -24.93 -25.93 -11.38
CA GLY A 388 -23.90 -25.01 -10.86
C GLY A 388 -22.47 -25.54 -10.97
N ASN A 389 -22.24 -26.64 -11.71
CA ASN A 389 -20.93 -27.29 -11.85
C ASN A 389 -19.93 -26.45 -12.65
#